data_AF-A0A8H5L498-F1
#
_entry.id   AF-A0A8H5L498-F1
#
_cell.length_a   1.000
_cell.length_b   1.000
_cell.length_c   1.000
_cell.angle_alpha   90.00
_cell.angle_beta   90.00
_cell.angle_gamma   90.00
#
_symmetry.space_group_name_H-M   'P 1'
#
loop_
_entity.id
_entity.type
_entity.pdbx_description
1 polymer ?
#
loop_
_entity_poly.entity_id
_entity_poly.type
_entity_poly.pdbx_seq_one_letter_code
_entity_poly.pdbx_strand_id
1 'polypeptide(L)'
;MPKYGFLLRSAILVQFPDLSVKVRFSEERPKPANADDGSPPPAQAPILVQKLLRPDTMYCLFDAAPPGLTHIFFTLPPHQQRFVVGQTLTERRLTVLYREISTDPTYRPRNPAQGLGSLNFTKDDTNPDAVFNWGQRIMNVENYGRELVKKLRDPERMMKDGKYLFEDEFITSAVMALHLNDRILELVIGDLNKLAALPGDSRFQLSTPSKRSALLPPLPRKSKPVQVPRCVALFRPRPPSPRLEAQLVTQHAESLRQKRAIERARNPAPPRQIIIADNRYFDFNIYPVRQREFVPSNTVLPVDLIFSLRQPDPKYFNTPLIKLVIAIPFETIQKKKPSAKSTEYMIPDETNKTKTDDPRPPFTPLLGPNPDPPMPTMLSNMRFNIIKHFGTKNEGFENHLVLEVIPRSAAGVDVSLVRDASFLMSGVEIVSYEGPGVLEPKPYVHLLQYHRFYEKAPLKEGTQVVVKPL
;
A
#
# COMPACT_ATOMS: atom_id res chain seq x y z
N MET A 1 21.77 -5.03 19.21
CA MET A 1 20.36 -5.44 19.02
C MET A 1 19.44 -4.42 19.67
N PRO A 2 18.35 -4.00 19.00
CA PRO A 2 17.33 -3.14 19.61
C PRO A 2 16.66 -3.90 20.77
N LYS A 3 16.55 -3.25 21.94
CA LYS A 3 15.99 -3.86 23.16
C LYS A 3 14.57 -3.39 23.48
N TYR A 4 14.12 -2.33 22.82
CA TYR A 4 12.90 -1.60 23.16
C TYR A 4 12.05 -1.41 21.92
N GLY A 5 10.73 -1.29 22.10
CA GLY A 5 9.80 -1.19 20.99
C GLY A 5 8.36 -1.47 21.40
N PHE A 6 7.49 -1.61 20.41
CA PHE A 6 6.12 -2.05 20.60
C PHE A 6 5.67 -3.00 19.48
N LEU A 7 4.62 -3.76 19.78
CA LEU A 7 3.80 -4.48 18.82
C LEU A 7 2.45 -3.77 18.73
N LEU A 8 2.04 -3.41 17.52
CA LEU A 8 0.71 -2.85 17.27
C LEU A 8 -0.07 -3.86 16.43
N ARG A 9 -1.20 -4.32 16.97
CA ARG A 9 -2.21 -5.07 16.23
C ARG A 9 -3.44 -4.21 16.03
N SER A 10 -3.77 -3.88 14.78
CA SER A 10 -4.87 -2.96 14.46
C SER A 10 -5.42 -3.20 13.06
N ALA A 11 -6.74 -3.04 12.92
CA ALA A 11 -7.41 -3.03 11.62
C ALA A 11 -6.96 -1.85 10.73
N ILE A 12 -6.41 -0.78 11.34
CA ILE A 12 -5.85 0.37 10.61
C ILE A 12 -4.69 -0.09 9.72
N LEU A 13 -3.86 -1.04 10.16
CA LEU A 13 -2.73 -1.55 9.38
C LEU A 13 -3.16 -2.34 8.14
N VAL A 14 -4.35 -2.94 8.18
CA VAL A 14 -4.93 -3.62 7.00
C VAL A 14 -5.35 -2.59 5.95
N GLN A 15 -5.87 -1.45 6.38
CA GLN A 15 -6.31 -0.37 5.48
C GLN A 15 -5.12 0.46 4.99
N PHE A 16 -4.13 0.68 5.85
CA PHE A 16 -2.96 1.54 5.64
C PHE A 16 -1.69 0.77 6.02
N PRO A 17 -1.22 -0.17 5.17
CA PRO A 17 -0.05 -1.01 5.46
C PRO A 17 1.27 -0.22 5.50
N ASP A 18 1.26 0.95 4.90
CA ASP A 18 2.32 1.92 4.73
C ASP A 18 2.27 3.06 5.77
N LEU A 19 1.56 2.83 6.87
CA LEU A 19 1.40 3.81 7.93
C LEU A 19 2.75 4.17 8.56
N SER A 20 3.03 5.47 8.63
CA SER A 20 4.31 6.00 9.09
C SER A 20 4.29 6.23 10.59
N VAL A 21 5.31 5.70 11.28
CA VAL A 21 5.46 5.85 12.72
C VAL A 21 6.50 6.93 13.00
N LYS A 22 6.15 7.89 13.85
CA LYS A 22 7.11 8.80 14.48
C LYS A 22 7.02 8.63 15.97
N VAL A 23 8.13 8.84 16.67
CA VAL A 23 8.16 8.76 18.12
C VAL A 23 8.89 9.97 18.68
N ARG A 24 8.42 10.44 19.84
CA ARG A 24 9.06 11.52 20.57
C ARG A 24 9.51 11.04 21.93
N PHE A 25 10.77 11.27 22.24
CA PHE A 25 11.34 11.02 23.56
C PHE A 25 11.44 12.34 24.37
N SER A 26 11.59 12.23 25.68
CA SER A 26 11.91 13.33 26.59
C SER A 26 13.30 13.88 26.28
N GLU A 27 13.49 15.18 26.57
CA GLU A 27 14.77 15.87 26.37
C GLU A 27 15.86 15.30 27.29
N GLU A 28 15.48 14.86 28.49
CA GLU A 28 16.31 14.06 29.39
C GLU A 28 16.40 12.62 28.89
N ARG A 29 17.20 12.40 27.85
CA ARG A 29 17.42 11.06 27.29
C ARG A 29 18.60 10.39 28.00
N PRO A 30 18.44 9.20 28.59
CA PRO A 30 19.61 8.42 29.02
C PRO A 30 20.46 8.10 27.79
N LYS A 31 21.79 8.26 27.90
CA LYS A 31 22.75 7.90 26.84
C LYS A 31 22.43 6.48 26.33
N PRO A 32 22.54 6.22 25.01
CA PRO A 32 22.37 4.87 24.51
C PRO A 32 23.32 3.93 25.27
N ALA A 33 22.86 2.72 25.60
CA ALA A 33 23.53 1.81 26.52
C ALA A 33 24.97 1.41 26.13
N ASN A 34 25.45 1.84 24.96
CA ASN A 34 26.75 1.53 24.37
C ASN A 34 27.56 2.80 24.00
N ALA A 35 27.19 3.99 24.48
CA ALA A 35 27.94 5.22 24.18
C ALA A 35 29.10 5.41 25.17
N ASP A 36 30.33 5.30 24.67
CA ASP A 36 31.54 5.69 25.40
C ASP A 36 31.54 7.19 25.71
N ASP A 37 32.03 7.53 26.90
CA ASP A 37 31.82 8.82 27.60
C ASP A 37 32.41 10.06 26.90
N GLY A 38 33.15 9.88 25.80
CA GLY A 38 33.80 10.96 25.04
C GLY A 38 33.37 11.11 23.59
N SER A 39 32.43 10.30 23.08
CA SER A 39 31.96 10.41 21.69
C SER A 39 30.79 11.39 21.56
N PRO A 40 30.72 12.21 20.49
CA PRO A 40 29.54 13.03 20.22
C PRO A 40 28.31 12.11 20.16
N PRO A 41 27.16 12.52 20.72
CA PRO A 41 25.97 11.68 20.77
C PRO A 41 25.65 11.24 19.33
N PRO A 42 25.57 9.92 19.04
CA PRO A 42 25.33 9.44 17.69
C PRO A 42 24.03 10.06 17.17
N ALA A 43 23.91 10.24 15.84
CA ALA A 43 22.66 10.66 15.21
C ALA A 43 21.56 9.65 15.61
N GLN A 44 20.72 10.06 16.58
CA GLN A 44 19.76 9.19 17.21
C GLN A 44 18.58 9.00 16.27
N ALA A 45 18.61 7.96 15.44
CA ALA A 45 17.43 7.48 14.73
C ALA A 45 16.51 6.81 15.77
N PRO A 46 15.40 7.45 16.17
CA PRO A 46 14.62 6.98 17.31
C PRO A 46 13.90 5.65 17.03
N ILE A 47 13.75 5.30 15.75
CA ILE A 47 13.22 4.02 15.26
C ILE A 47 14.35 3.31 14.53
N LEU A 48 14.72 2.12 15.01
CA LEU A 48 15.73 1.26 14.41
C LEU A 48 15.12 0.28 13.42
N VAL A 49 13.91 -0.21 13.70
CA VAL A 49 13.21 -1.19 12.85
C VAL A 49 11.72 -0.90 12.85
N GLN A 50 11.11 -0.89 11.67
CA GLN A 50 9.66 -0.87 11.51
C GLN A 50 9.30 -1.92 10.46
N LYS A 51 8.53 -2.96 10.83
CA LYS A 51 8.15 -4.01 9.89
C LYS A 51 6.77 -4.58 10.22
N LEU A 52 6.01 -4.90 9.18
CA LEU A 52 4.78 -5.66 9.29
C LEU A 52 5.13 -7.15 9.50
N LEU A 53 4.63 -7.74 10.57
CA LEU A 53 4.69 -9.19 10.80
C LEU A 53 3.54 -9.92 10.11
N ARG A 54 2.38 -9.25 10.06
CA ARG A 54 1.14 -9.68 9.41
C ARG A 54 0.39 -8.46 8.88
N PRO A 55 -0.61 -8.61 8.00
CA PRO A 55 -1.38 -7.48 7.49
C PRO A 55 -2.02 -6.60 8.57
N ASP A 56 -2.36 -7.17 9.73
CA ASP A 56 -2.97 -6.45 10.87
C ASP A 56 -1.97 -6.15 12.01
N THR A 57 -0.70 -6.54 11.88
CA THR A 57 0.27 -6.54 12.98
C THR A 57 1.62 -6.00 12.54
N MET A 58 2.05 -4.88 13.12
CA MET A 58 3.39 -4.34 12.95
C MET A 58 4.19 -4.41 14.26
N TYR A 59 5.51 -4.42 14.14
CA TYR A 59 6.40 -4.14 15.26
C TYR A 59 7.33 -2.99 14.92
N CYS A 60 7.65 -2.20 15.94
CA CYS A 60 8.53 -1.05 15.83
C CYS A 60 9.55 -1.14 16.97
N LEU A 61 10.85 -1.08 16.65
CA LEU A 61 11.94 -1.15 17.62
C LEU A 61 12.68 0.18 17.68
N PHE A 62 13.11 0.56 18.88
CA PHE A 62 13.73 1.84 19.19
C PHE A 62 15.20 1.67 19.62
N ASP A 63 15.94 2.77 19.53
CA ASP A 63 17.33 2.90 20.00
C ASP A 63 17.41 3.15 21.52
N ALA A 64 16.35 3.68 22.13
CA ALA A 64 16.32 4.08 23.53
C ALA A 64 15.16 3.46 24.33
N ALA A 65 15.32 3.47 25.66
CA ALA A 65 14.41 2.86 26.59
C ALA A 65 13.08 3.64 26.73
N PRO A 66 11.94 2.95 26.99
CA PRO A 66 10.63 3.56 27.12
C PRO A 66 10.40 4.60 28.23
N PRO A 67 11.15 4.65 29.35
CA PRO A 67 10.92 5.68 30.37
C PRO A 67 11.03 7.12 29.83
N GLY A 68 11.75 7.31 28.73
CA GLY A 68 11.78 8.58 28.01
C GLY A 68 10.79 8.69 26.86
N LEU A 69 10.05 7.64 26.48
CA LEU A 69 9.11 7.70 25.35
C LEU A 69 7.83 8.45 25.77
N THR A 70 7.63 9.63 25.19
CA THR A 70 6.49 10.49 25.55
C THR A 70 5.31 10.30 24.62
N HIS A 71 5.55 10.16 23.32
CA HIS A 71 4.50 10.11 22.29
C HIS A 71 4.86 9.13 21.18
N ILE A 72 3.83 8.45 20.67
CA ILE A 72 3.89 7.69 19.41
C ILE A 72 2.86 8.29 18.47
N PHE A 73 3.32 8.67 17.28
CA PHE A 73 2.49 9.27 16.23
C PHE A 73 2.37 8.27 15.09
N PHE A 74 1.14 8.02 14.68
CA PHE A 74 0.80 7.21 13.52
C PHE A 74 0.22 8.15 12.46
N THR A 75 0.93 8.30 11.35
CA THR A 75 0.58 9.23 10.27
C THR A 75 0.28 8.47 9.00
N LEU A 76 -0.77 8.87 8.29
CA LEU A 76 -0.99 8.37 6.94
C LEU A 76 0.20 8.74 6.05
N PRO A 77 0.59 7.85 5.13
CA PRO A 77 1.71 8.11 4.25
C PRO A 77 1.42 9.29 3.30
N PRO A 78 2.44 10.09 2.93
CA PRO A 78 2.25 11.25 2.06
C PRO A 78 1.66 10.91 0.69
N HIS A 79 1.90 9.72 0.14
CA HIS A 79 1.35 9.35 -1.18
C HIS A 79 -0.15 9.01 -1.14
N GLN A 80 -0.76 8.95 0.05
CA GLN A 80 -2.21 8.91 0.22
C GLN A 80 -2.81 10.31 0.44
N GLN A 81 -2.00 11.35 0.26
CA GLN A 81 -2.47 12.73 0.23
C GLN A 81 -3.55 12.88 -0.83
N ARG A 82 -4.71 13.37 -0.40
CA ARG A 82 -5.87 13.61 -1.25
C ARG A 82 -6.15 15.09 -1.27
N PHE A 83 -6.62 15.59 -2.41
CA PHE A 83 -7.13 16.95 -2.53
C PHE A 83 -8.66 16.89 -2.44
N VAL A 84 -9.22 17.62 -1.48
CA VAL A 84 -10.66 17.65 -1.22
C VAL A 84 -11.10 19.10 -1.23
N VAL A 85 -12.00 19.43 -2.17
CA VAL A 85 -12.74 20.69 -2.10
C VAL A 85 -14.02 20.48 -1.33
N GLY A 86 -14.25 21.35 -0.35
CA GLY A 86 -15.48 21.36 0.42
C GLY A 86 -15.46 20.46 1.64
N GLN A 87 -15.95 20.99 2.75
CA GLN A 87 -16.30 20.22 3.94
C GLN A 87 -17.64 19.48 3.74
N THR A 88 -18.56 20.05 2.96
CA THR A 88 -19.88 19.46 2.72
C THR A 88 -20.36 19.84 1.33
N LEU A 89 -20.79 18.85 0.56
CA LEU A 89 -21.48 19.03 -0.72
C LEU A 89 -22.88 18.44 -0.61
N THR A 90 -23.88 19.28 -0.86
CA THR A 90 -25.30 18.91 -0.93
C THR A 90 -25.83 19.23 -2.32
N GLU A 91 -27.08 18.85 -2.60
CA GLU A 91 -27.75 19.17 -3.87
C GLU A 91 -27.88 20.67 -4.16
N ARG A 92 -27.72 21.54 -3.14
CA ARG A 92 -27.93 22.98 -3.25
C ARG A 92 -26.79 23.84 -2.74
N ARG A 93 -25.80 23.24 -2.06
CA ARG A 93 -24.77 23.99 -1.33
C ARG A 93 -23.46 23.24 -1.25
N LEU A 94 -22.37 23.96 -1.51
CA LEU A 94 -20.99 23.55 -1.29
C LEU A 94 -20.41 24.44 -0.19
N THR A 95 -20.04 23.84 0.94
CA THR A 95 -19.38 24.54 2.04
C THR A 95 -17.89 24.27 1.97
N VAL A 96 -17.05 25.29 1.83
CA VAL A 96 -15.59 25.18 1.74
C VAL A 96 -14.93 25.82 2.94
N LEU A 97 -13.99 25.11 3.57
CA LEU A 97 -13.16 25.65 4.65
C LEU A 97 -11.92 26.31 4.07
N TYR A 98 -11.75 27.59 4.36
CA TYR A 98 -10.59 28.34 3.91
C TYR A 98 -9.45 28.20 4.90
N ARG A 99 -8.25 27.95 4.38
CA ARG A 99 -7.01 27.89 5.15
C ARG A 99 -6.21 29.14 4.99
N GLU A 100 -5.52 29.48 6.06
CA GLU A 100 -4.56 30.56 6.06
C GLU A 100 -3.29 30.13 5.31
N ILE A 101 -2.92 30.92 4.31
CA ILE A 101 -1.71 30.73 3.49
C ILE A 101 -1.05 32.11 3.41
N SER A 102 0.26 32.17 3.69
CA SER A 102 1.02 33.40 3.67
C SER A 102 2.25 33.25 2.77
N THR A 103 2.60 34.33 2.09
CA THR A 103 3.85 34.49 1.33
C THR A 103 4.98 35.04 2.20
N ASP A 104 4.67 35.57 3.40
CA ASP A 104 5.67 36.05 4.35
C ASP A 104 6.33 34.87 5.08
N PRO A 105 7.64 34.63 4.90
CA PRO A 105 8.34 33.51 5.53
C PRO A 105 8.46 33.65 7.06
N THR A 106 8.27 34.86 7.59
CA THR A 106 8.32 35.14 9.03
C THR A 106 6.96 34.90 9.71
N TYR A 107 5.89 34.82 8.93
CA TYR A 107 4.56 34.60 9.44
C TYR A 107 4.37 33.15 9.89
N ARG A 108 3.92 32.98 11.13
CA ARG A 108 3.43 31.69 11.62
C ARG A 108 2.01 31.85 12.14
N PRO A 109 1.04 31.09 11.59
CA PRO A 109 -0.32 31.16 12.07
C PRO A 109 -0.37 30.74 13.53
N ARG A 110 -1.08 31.53 14.35
CA ARG A 110 -1.18 31.33 15.80
C ARG A 110 -1.80 29.98 16.16
N ASN A 111 -2.69 29.49 15.30
CA ASN A 111 -3.27 28.16 15.38
C ASN A 111 -3.49 27.59 13.97
N PRO A 112 -2.62 26.69 13.48
CA PRO A 112 -2.77 26.06 12.16
C PRO A 112 -4.09 25.31 11.97
N ALA A 113 -4.74 24.93 13.07
CA ALA A 113 -6.03 24.24 13.03
C ALA A 113 -7.21 25.18 12.76
N GLN A 114 -7.04 26.48 13.04
CA GLN A 114 -8.05 27.52 12.90
C GLN A 114 -7.94 28.14 11.50
N GLY A 115 -8.78 27.71 10.57
CA GLY A 115 -8.82 28.26 9.22
C GLY A 115 -9.40 29.68 9.19
N LEU A 116 -9.41 30.30 8.00
CA LEU A 116 -10.03 31.60 7.71
C LEU A 116 -11.57 31.58 7.77
N GLY A 117 -12.17 30.46 8.15
CA GLY A 117 -13.61 30.24 8.23
C GLY A 117 -14.13 29.37 7.10
N SER A 118 -15.46 29.38 6.90
CA SER A 118 -16.11 28.63 5.83
C SER A 118 -16.90 29.54 4.91
N LEU A 119 -16.83 29.32 3.61
CA LEU A 119 -17.69 29.96 2.62
C LEU A 119 -18.73 28.96 2.11
N ASN A 120 -19.94 29.44 1.87
CA ASN A 120 -21.02 28.65 1.29
C ASN A 120 -21.30 29.13 -0.12
N PHE A 121 -21.09 28.26 -1.10
CA PHE A 121 -21.54 28.45 -2.47
C PHE A 121 -22.90 27.79 -2.63
N THR A 122 -23.87 28.55 -3.12
CA THR A 122 -25.20 28.04 -3.48
C THR A 122 -25.22 27.55 -4.91
N LYS A 123 -26.12 26.59 -5.19
CA LYS A 123 -26.32 26.08 -6.54
C LYS A 123 -26.80 27.18 -7.48
N ASP A 124 -25.99 27.44 -8.50
CA ASP A 124 -26.28 28.37 -9.58
C ASP A 124 -25.57 27.90 -10.86
N ASP A 125 -26.14 26.87 -11.50
CA ASP A 125 -25.56 26.26 -12.71
C ASP A 125 -25.65 27.18 -13.94
N THR A 126 -26.42 28.27 -13.83
CA THR A 126 -26.61 29.27 -14.90
C THR A 126 -25.55 30.37 -14.89
N ASN A 127 -24.92 30.61 -13.75
CA ASN A 127 -23.93 31.67 -13.61
C ASN A 127 -22.54 31.19 -14.05
N PRO A 128 -21.91 31.82 -15.06
CA PRO A 128 -20.56 31.45 -15.50
C PRO A 128 -19.48 31.70 -14.43
N ASP A 129 -19.74 32.61 -13.48
CA ASP A 129 -18.85 32.89 -12.35
C ASP A 129 -19.07 31.96 -11.14
N ALA A 130 -19.97 30.97 -11.24
CA ALA A 130 -20.15 29.98 -10.19
C ALA A 130 -18.87 29.15 -9.97
N VAL A 131 -18.50 28.95 -8.70
CA VAL A 131 -17.34 28.15 -8.30
C VAL A 131 -17.55 26.65 -8.56
N PHE A 132 -18.80 26.18 -8.55
CA PHE A 132 -19.13 24.78 -8.72
C PHE A 132 -20.37 24.64 -9.60
N ASN A 133 -20.31 23.72 -10.57
CA ASN A 133 -21.44 23.36 -11.42
C ASN A 133 -22.01 22.02 -10.92
N TRP A 134 -23.22 22.02 -10.39
CA TRP A 134 -23.90 20.85 -9.85
C TRP A 134 -24.37 19.89 -10.94
N GLY A 135 -24.82 20.42 -12.08
CA GLY A 135 -25.26 19.62 -13.23
C GLY A 135 -24.14 18.72 -13.77
N GLN A 136 -22.95 19.29 -13.91
CA GLN A 136 -21.76 18.57 -14.38
C GLN A 136 -20.95 17.92 -13.25
N ARG A 137 -21.17 18.35 -12.00
CA ARG A 137 -20.36 17.98 -10.81
C ARG A 137 -18.88 18.32 -10.96
N ILE A 138 -18.60 19.50 -11.52
CA ILE A 138 -17.25 20.00 -11.79
C ILE A 138 -17.05 21.33 -11.06
N MET A 139 -15.86 21.53 -10.51
CA MET A 139 -15.43 22.81 -9.93
C MET A 139 -14.82 23.69 -11.01
N ASN A 140 -15.22 24.96 -11.07
CA ASN A 140 -14.51 25.96 -11.85
C ASN A 140 -13.30 26.47 -11.04
N VAL A 141 -12.12 25.97 -11.39
CA VAL A 141 -10.86 26.21 -10.67
C VAL A 141 -10.45 27.69 -10.71
N GLU A 142 -10.73 28.38 -11.81
CA GLU A 142 -10.38 29.80 -11.98
C GLU A 142 -11.24 30.68 -11.08
N ASN A 143 -12.56 30.46 -11.08
CA ASN A 143 -13.49 31.16 -10.19
C ASN A 143 -13.15 30.90 -8.72
N TYR A 144 -12.87 29.64 -8.39
CA TYR A 144 -12.45 29.27 -7.04
C TYR A 144 -11.15 29.97 -6.63
N GLY A 145 -10.17 30.04 -7.54
CA GLY A 145 -8.91 30.74 -7.32
C GLY A 145 -9.12 32.22 -7.01
N ARG A 146 -9.96 32.91 -7.80
CA ARG A 146 -10.31 34.32 -7.56
C ARG A 146 -10.95 34.52 -6.18
N GLU A 147 -11.90 33.67 -5.78
CA GLU A 147 -12.51 33.74 -4.45
C GLU A 147 -11.52 33.46 -3.32
N LEU A 148 -10.54 32.58 -3.55
CA LEU A 148 -9.48 32.31 -2.59
C LEU A 148 -8.49 33.47 -2.43
N VAL A 149 -8.09 34.15 -3.51
CA VAL A 149 -7.27 35.39 -3.38
C VAL A 149 -8.02 36.45 -2.58
N LYS A 150 -9.31 36.67 -2.87
CA LYS A 150 -10.14 37.62 -2.12
C LYS A 150 -10.13 37.32 -0.62
N LYS A 151 -10.19 36.04 -0.23
CA LYS A 151 -10.14 35.62 1.18
C LYS A 151 -8.75 35.68 1.79
N LEU A 152 -7.70 35.38 1.03
CA LEU A 152 -6.31 35.48 1.50
C LEU A 152 -5.82 36.94 1.59
N ARG A 153 -6.51 37.87 0.94
CA ARG A 153 -6.28 39.33 1.03
C ARG A 153 -7.36 40.07 1.80
N ASP A 154 -8.06 39.38 2.71
CA ASP A 154 -9.03 40.01 3.60
C ASP A 154 -8.28 40.84 4.67
N PRO A 155 -8.39 42.18 4.69
CA PRO A 155 -7.59 43.03 5.55
C PRO A 155 -7.88 42.81 7.05
N GLU A 156 -9.05 42.28 7.41
CA GLU A 156 -9.41 42.03 8.82
C GLU A 156 -8.61 40.88 9.44
N ARG A 157 -8.14 39.93 8.61
CA ARG A 157 -7.53 38.67 9.09
C ARG A 157 -6.14 38.42 8.53
N MET A 158 -5.87 38.91 7.32
CA MET A 158 -4.67 38.63 6.56
C MET A 158 -3.81 39.87 6.37
N MET A 159 -3.92 40.86 7.28
CA MET A 159 -3.06 42.04 7.30
C MET A 159 -2.27 42.09 8.61
N LYS A 160 -0.95 42.29 8.50
CA LYS A 160 -0.05 42.49 9.63
C LYS A 160 0.88 43.66 9.31
N ASP A 161 1.00 44.60 10.25
CA ASP A 161 1.87 45.78 10.09
C ASP A 161 1.57 46.60 8.82
N GLY A 162 0.29 46.66 8.41
CA GLY A 162 -0.17 47.38 7.22
C GLY A 162 0.13 46.67 5.89
N LYS A 163 0.59 45.42 5.92
CA LYS A 163 0.88 44.61 4.73
C LYS A 163 0.03 43.34 4.70
N TYR A 164 -0.37 42.92 3.51
CA TYR A 164 -1.04 41.63 3.35
C TYR A 164 -0.06 40.49 3.57
N LEU A 165 -0.49 39.47 4.31
CA LEU A 165 0.26 38.24 4.52
C LEU A 165 0.36 37.40 3.24
N PHE A 166 -0.53 37.65 2.26
CA PHE A 166 -0.53 37.00 0.95
C PHE A 166 -0.42 38.06 -0.15
N GLU A 167 0.77 38.16 -0.74
CA GLU A 167 1.11 39.22 -1.71
C GLU A 167 0.82 38.82 -3.16
N ASP A 168 0.62 37.54 -3.48
CA ASP A 168 0.37 37.10 -4.86
C ASP A 168 -1.00 37.59 -5.37
N GLU A 169 -1.04 38.04 -6.62
CA GLU A 169 -2.28 38.49 -7.28
C GLU A 169 -3.14 37.33 -7.77
N PHE A 170 -2.50 36.20 -8.07
CA PHE A 170 -3.12 35.01 -8.62
C PHE A 170 -2.69 33.77 -7.85
N ILE A 171 -3.56 32.76 -7.86
CA ILE A 171 -3.26 31.49 -7.20
C ILE A 171 -2.44 30.62 -8.12
N THR A 172 -1.25 30.25 -7.66
CA THR A 172 -0.45 29.21 -8.30
C THR A 172 -1.02 27.83 -8.02
N SER A 173 -0.72 26.86 -8.88
CA SER A 173 -1.10 25.46 -8.67
C SER A 173 -0.59 24.91 -7.32
N ALA A 174 0.56 25.39 -6.84
CA ALA A 174 1.11 25.04 -5.54
C ALA A 174 0.24 25.55 -4.38
N VAL A 175 -0.17 26.82 -4.41
CA VAL A 175 -1.06 27.40 -3.39
C VAL A 175 -2.43 26.72 -3.41
N MET A 176 -2.97 26.45 -4.60
CA MET A 176 -4.21 25.70 -4.76
C MET A 176 -4.10 24.29 -4.16
N ALA A 177 -3.01 23.58 -4.44
CA ALA A 177 -2.73 22.27 -3.88
C ALA A 177 -2.64 22.33 -2.34
N LEU A 178 -1.92 23.29 -1.77
CA LEU A 178 -1.82 23.48 -0.31
C LEU A 178 -3.19 23.72 0.34
N HIS A 179 -4.04 24.49 -0.33
CA HIS A 179 -5.37 24.80 0.17
C HIS A 179 -6.31 23.58 0.14
N LEU A 180 -6.36 22.90 -1.01
CA LEU A 180 -7.20 21.72 -1.22
C LEU A 180 -6.66 20.46 -0.53
N ASN A 181 -5.41 20.48 -0.10
CA ASN A 181 -4.76 19.33 0.52
C ASN A 181 -5.57 18.87 1.72
N ASP A 182 -6.08 17.66 1.77
CA ASP A 182 -6.72 17.19 3.00
C ASP A 182 -5.70 17.05 4.14
N ARG A 183 -6.15 17.17 5.39
CA ARG A 183 -5.24 16.99 6.52
C ARG A 183 -4.74 15.55 6.51
N ILE A 184 -3.42 15.39 6.60
CA ILE A 184 -2.83 14.08 6.88
C ILE A 184 -3.36 13.66 8.24
N LEU A 185 -4.13 12.56 8.26
CA LEU A 185 -4.67 12.05 9.51
C LEU A 185 -3.52 11.54 10.36
N GLU A 186 -3.53 11.98 11.61
CA GLU A 186 -2.54 11.62 12.61
C GLU A 186 -3.27 11.07 13.84
N LEU A 187 -2.90 9.87 14.25
CA LEU A 187 -3.29 9.28 15.51
C LEU A 187 -2.12 9.43 16.48
N VAL A 188 -2.33 10.24 17.53
CA VAL A 188 -1.34 10.48 18.57
C VAL A 188 -1.67 9.64 19.79
N ILE A 189 -0.75 8.75 20.16
CA ILE A 189 -0.75 8.09 21.45
C ILE A 189 0.11 8.95 22.37
N GLY A 190 -0.57 9.78 23.16
CA GLY A 190 0.01 10.83 23.99
C GLY A 190 0.71 10.34 25.24
N ASP A 191 1.03 11.29 26.13
CA ASP A 191 1.83 11.16 27.36
C ASP A 191 1.69 9.80 28.05
N LEU A 192 2.56 8.87 27.63
CA LEU A 192 2.52 7.47 28.06
C LEU A 192 2.74 7.34 29.57
N ASN A 193 3.42 8.33 30.17
CA ASN A 193 3.62 8.41 31.61
C ASN A 193 2.30 8.66 32.35
N LYS A 194 1.38 9.42 31.76
CA LYS A 194 0.02 9.64 32.32
C LYS A 194 -0.90 8.46 32.02
N LEU A 195 -0.78 7.83 30.85
CA LEU A 195 -1.58 6.65 30.49
C LEU A 195 -1.24 5.42 31.35
N ALA A 196 0.02 5.25 31.75
CA ALA A 196 0.43 4.19 32.67
C ALA A 196 -0.17 4.35 34.08
N ALA A 197 -0.62 5.56 34.44
CA ALA A 197 -1.21 5.87 35.73
C ALA A 197 -2.74 5.72 35.77
N LEU A 198 -3.41 5.52 34.63
CA LEU A 198 -4.87 5.40 34.58
C LEU A 198 -5.31 3.95 34.87
N PRO A 199 -6.07 3.70 35.97
CA PRO A 199 -6.61 2.38 36.24
C PRO A 199 -7.78 2.11 35.28
N GLY A 200 -7.61 1.15 34.36
CA GLY A 200 -8.73 0.37 33.85
C GLY A 200 -9.54 0.89 32.64
N ASP A 201 -9.01 1.73 31.74
CA ASP A 201 -9.69 1.88 30.43
C ASP A 201 -9.38 0.67 29.52
N SER A 202 -10.33 -0.27 29.46
CA SER A 202 -10.23 -1.55 28.74
C SER A 202 -9.97 -1.48 27.23
N ARG A 203 -9.94 -0.27 26.65
CA ARG A 203 -9.81 -0.06 25.20
C ARG A 203 -8.36 0.10 24.73
N PHE A 204 -7.43 0.41 25.63
CA PHE A 204 -6.02 0.59 25.31
C PHE A 204 -5.14 0.03 26.43
N GLN A 205 -4.52 -1.14 26.21
CA GLN A 205 -3.63 -1.78 27.19
C GLN A 205 -2.17 -1.60 26.74
N LEU A 206 -1.43 -0.74 27.45
CA LEU A 206 0.03 -0.69 27.34
C LEU A 206 0.60 -1.78 28.27
N SER A 207 0.78 -2.99 27.76
CA SER A 207 1.39 -4.06 28.55
C SER A 207 2.90 -3.86 28.61
N THR A 208 3.41 -3.30 29.70
CA THR A 208 4.82 -3.47 30.05
C THR A 208 4.99 -4.85 30.66
N PRO A 209 5.94 -5.69 30.19
CA PRO A 209 6.22 -6.96 30.82
C PRO A 209 6.81 -6.68 32.21
N SER A 210 5.98 -6.63 33.25
CA SER A 210 6.47 -6.64 34.62
C SER A 210 7.05 -8.03 34.92
N LYS A 211 8.16 -8.08 35.66
CA LYS A 211 8.90 -9.32 36.01
C LYS A 211 8.07 -10.37 36.78
N ARG A 212 6.75 -10.19 36.96
CA ARG A 212 5.90 -11.02 37.82
C ARG A 212 4.64 -11.59 37.19
N SER A 213 4.33 -11.38 35.91
CA SER A 213 3.13 -11.96 35.30
C SER A 213 3.43 -12.79 34.07
N ALA A 214 3.82 -14.05 34.28
CA ALA A 214 3.83 -15.11 33.27
C ALA A 214 2.44 -15.71 33.02
N LEU A 215 1.37 -15.01 33.42
CA LEU A 215 0.00 -15.39 33.10
C LEU A 215 -0.45 -14.56 31.90
N LEU A 216 -0.79 -15.27 30.82
CA LEU A 216 -1.49 -14.69 29.67
C LEU A 216 -2.71 -13.90 30.19
N PRO A 217 -2.93 -12.66 29.71
CA PRO A 217 -4.13 -11.93 30.09
C PRO A 217 -5.36 -12.76 29.68
N PRO A 218 -6.38 -12.87 30.54
CA PRO A 218 -7.61 -13.58 30.19
C PRO A 218 -8.19 -12.94 28.94
N LEU A 219 -8.58 -13.77 27.96
CA LEU A 219 -9.29 -13.33 26.76
C LEU A 219 -10.45 -12.41 27.19
N PRO A 220 -10.59 -11.21 26.60
CA PRO A 220 -11.64 -10.29 27.00
C PRO A 220 -13.00 -10.97 26.81
N ARG A 221 -13.72 -11.16 27.93
CA ARG A 221 -15.14 -11.54 27.89
C ARG A 221 -15.86 -10.49 27.06
N LYS A 222 -16.66 -10.94 26.07
CA LYS A 222 -17.48 -10.09 25.18
C LYS A 222 -18.04 -8.90 25.96
N SER A 223 -17.46 -7.72 25.76
CA SER A 223 -17.93 -6.51 26.42
C SER A 223 -19.32 -6.18 25.88
N LYS A 224 -20.23 -5.80 26.80
CA LYS A 224 -21.49 -5.19 26.40
C LYS A 224 -21.18 -3.89 25.65
N PRO A 225 -21.90 -3.57 24.56
CA PRO A 225 -21.65 -2.35 23.80
C PRO A 225 -21.75 -1.13 24.73
N VAL A 226 -20.68 -0.33 24.76
CA VAL A 226 -20.62 0.93 25.48
C VAL A 226 -21.69 1.85 24.90
N GLN A 227 -22.66 2.25 25.73
CA GLN A 227 -23.61 3.29 25.35
C GLN A 227 -22.91 4.64 25.41
N VAL A 228 -22.66 5.22 24.23
CA VAL A 228 -22.12 6.56 24.08
C VAL A 228 -23.24 7.58 24.34
N PRO A 229 -23.03 8.66 25.11
CA PRO A 229 -24.04 9.70 25.30
C PRO A 229 -24.47 10.28 23.94
N ARG A 230 -25.79 10.42 23.76
CA ARG A 230 -26.42 10.96 22.55
C ARG A 230 -25.97 12.41 22.34
N CYS A 231 -25.03 12.64 21.43
CA CYS A 231 -24.93 13.92 20.73
C CYS A 231 -26.19 14.12 19.88
N VAL A 232 -26.66 15.37 19.85
CA VAL A 232 -27.85 15.87 19.17
C VAL A 232 -27.94 15.32 17.74
N ALA A 233 -29.07 14.68 17.44
CA ALA A 233 -29.31 13.93 16.23
C ALA A 233 -29.40 14.84 14.98
N LEU A 234 -28.37 14.82 14.15
CA LEU A 234 -28.57 14.98 12.71
C LEU A 234 -29.30 13.71 12.24
N PHE A 235 -30.55 13.84 11.81
CA PHE A 235 -31.30 12.76 11.15
C PHE A 235 -30.55 12.33 9.89
N ARG A 236 -29.64 11.37 10.03
CA ARG A 236 -29.30 10.45 8.94
C ARG A 236 -30.32 9.32 9.00
N PRO A 237 -30.99 8.96 7.90
CA PRO A 237 -31.75 7.72 7.87
C PRO A 237 -30.80 6.61 8.33
N ARG A 238 -31.17 5.89 9.39
CA ARG A 238 -30.39 4.75 9.86
C ARG A 238 -30.25 3.79 8.67
N PRO A 239 -29.03 3.34 8.33
CA PRO A 239 -28.91 2.24 7.39
C PRO A 239 -29.75 1.06 7.92
N PRO A 240 -30.37 0.29 7.01
CA PRO A 240 -31.11 -0.90 7.39
C PRO A 240 -30.24 -1.77 8.31
N SER A 241 -30.86 -2.42 9.31
CA SER A 241 -30.09 -3.30 10.19
C SER A 241 -29.30 -4.31 9.34
N PRO A 242 -28.09 -4.74 9.74
CA PRO A 242 -27.27 -5.68 8.95
C PRO A 242 -28.04 -6.94 8.53
N ARG A 243 -29.06 -7.32 9.32
CA ARG A 243 -29.97 -8.44 9.02
C ARG A 243 -30.96 -8.12 7.90
N LEU A 244 -31.53 -6.91 7.89
CA LEU A 244 -32.42 -6.43 6.83
C LEU A 244 -31.63 -6.16 5.54
N GLU A 245 -30.41 -5.65 5.65
CA GLU A 245 -29.50 -5.45 4.53
C GLU A 245 -29.08 -6.78 3.90
N ALA A 246 -28.73 -7.79 4.72
CA ALA A 246 -28.47 -9.15 4.24
C ALA A 246 -29.71 -9.78 3.56
N GLN A 247 -30.92 -9.56 4.10
CA GLN A 247 -32.17 -10.02 3.48
C GLN A 247 -32.43 -9.34 2.13
N LEU A 248 -32.25 -8.03 2.05
CA LEU A 248 -32.41 -7.27 0.80
C LEU A 248 -31.37 -7.67 -0.25
N VAL A 249 -30.11 -7.90 0.15
CA VAL A 249 -29.06 -8.41 -0.73
C VAL A 249 -29.39 -9.82 -1.21
N THR A 250 -29.91 -10.68 -0.34
CA THR A 250 -30.32 -12.05 -0.70
C THR A 250 -31.50 -12.02 -1.69
N GLN A 251 -32.54 -11.23 -1.42
CA GLN A 251 -33.69 -11.07 -2.32
C GLN A 251 -33.28 -10.48 -3.67
N HIS A 252 -32.38 -9.50 -3.68
CA HIS A 252 -31.87 -8.91 -4.92
C HIS A 252 -31.02 -9.92 -5.72
N ALA A 253 -30.19 -10.72 -5.05
CA ALA A 253 -29.41 -11.77 -5.68
C ALA A 253 -30.30 -12.88 -6.27
N GLU A 254 -31.38 -13.27 -5.58
CA GLU A 254 -32.37 -14.23 -6.07
C GLU A 254 -33.14 -13.70 -7.28
N SER A 255 -33.58 -12.43 -7.24
CA SER A 255 -34.24 -11.77 -8.38
C SER A 255 -33.33 -11.72 -9.62
N LEU A 256 -32.04 -11.42 -9.44
CA LEU A 256 -31.06 -11.43 -10.53
C LEU A 256 -30.80 -12.85 -11.06
N ARG A 257 -30.77 -13.86 -10.18
CA ARG A 257 -30.66 -15.28 -10.60
C ARG A 257 -31.87 -15.71 -11.44
N GLN A 258 -33.09 -15.36 -11.03
CA GLN A 258 -34.31 -15.65 -11.78
C GLN A 258 -34.33 -14.94 -13.15
N LYS A 259 -34.00 -13.64 -13.19
CA LYS A 259 -33.90 -12.90 -14.45
C LYS A 259 -32.90 -13.52 -15.42
N ARG A 260 -31.70 -13.88 -14.93
CA ARG A 260 -30.67 -14.55 -15.76
C ARG A 260 -31.08 -15.95 -16.20
N ALA A 261 -31.83 -16.69 -15.39
CA ALA A 261 -32.35 -18.01 -15.77
C ALA A 261 -33.39 -17.89 -16.91
N ILE A 262 -34.29 -16.91 -16.83
CA ILE A 262 -35.27 -16.62 -17.88
C ILE A 262 -34.58 -16.14 -19.17
N GLU A 263 -33.56 -15.28 -19.07
CA GLU A 263 -32.76 -14.85 -20.23
C GLU A 263 -31.98 -16.00 -20.88
N ARG A 264 -31.39 -16.90 -20.08
CA ARG A 264 -30.70 -18.10 -20.59
C ARG A 264 -31.65 -19.10 -21.25
N ALA A 265 -32.88 -19.22 -20.75
CA ALA A 265 -33.89 -20.07 -21.37
C ALA A 265 -34.38 -19.51 -22.71
N ARG A 266 -34.40 -18.18 -22.88
CA ARG A 266 -34.80 -17.53 -24.14
C ARG A 266 -33.74 -17.59 -25.23
N ASN A 267 -32.45 -17.60 -24.86
CA ASN A 267 -31.33 -17.63 -25.79
C ASN A 267 -30.34 -18.72 -25.37
N PRO A 268 -30.55 -20.00 -25.77
CA PRO A 268 -29.54 -21.02 -25.55
C PRO A 268 -28.28 -20.61 -26.30
N ALA A 269 -27.23 -20.26 -25.55
CA ALA A 269 -25.97 -19.85 -26.15
C ALA A 269 -25.42 -21.01 -26.99
N PRO A 270 -24.93 -20.76 -28.21
CA PRO A 270 -24.29 -21.81 -29.00
C PRO A 270 -23.15 -22.42 -28.17
N PRO A 271 -22.88 -23.73 -28.33
CA PRO A 271 -21.85 -24.43 -27.58
C PRO A 271 -20.52 -23.68 -27.76
N ARG A 272 -20.03 -23.09 -26.66
CA ARG A 272 -18.74 -22.41 -26.63
C ARG A 272 -17.67 -23.46 -26.83
N GLN A 273 -17.10 -23.50 -28.03
CA GLN A 273 -15.79 -24.12 -28.24
C GLN A 273 -14.80 -23.38 -27.35
N ILE A 274 -14.29 -24.07 -26.34
CA ILE A 274 -13.19 -23.57 -25.51
C ILE A 274 -11.93 -23.70 -26.37
N ILE A 275 -11.62 -22.66 -27.13
CA ILE A 275 -10.30 -22.51 -27.75
C ILE A 275 -9.36 -22.12 -26.61
N ILE A 276 -8.52 -23.06 -26.14
CA ILE A 276 -7.41 -22.77 -25.24
C ILE A 276 -6.33 -22.09 -26.07
N ALA A 277 -6.56 -20.84 -26.45
CA ALA A 277 -5.54 -19.98 -27.05
C ALA A 277 -4.48 -19.67 -25.98
N ASP A 278 -3.23 -19.50 -26.42
CA ASP A 278 -2.08 -19.18 -25.58
C ASP A 278 -2.20 -17.76 -24.99
N ASN A 279 -3.13 -17.57 -24.06
CA ASN A 279 -3.52 -16.26 -23.54
C ASN A 279 -2.52 -15.75 -22.49
N ARG A 280 -1.40 -15.17 -22.94
CA ARG A 280 -0.63 -14.26 -22.08
C ARG A 280 -1.35 -12.91 -22.06
N TYR A 281 -2.04 -12.60 -20.97
CA TYR A 281 -2.73 -11.31 -20.81
C TYR A 281 -1.76 -10.14 -20.65
N PHE A 282 -0.54 -10.41 -20.18
CA PHE A 282 0.47 -9.41 -19.89
C PHE A 282 1.81 -9.82 -20.46
N ASP A 283 2.46 -8.88 -21.12
CA ASP A 283 3.89 -8.89 -21.38
C ASP A 283 4.60 -8.52 -20.07
N PHE A 284 5.38 -9.46 -19.56
CA PHE A 284 6.14 -9.29 -18.33
C PHE A 284 7.61 -9.14 -18.64
N ASN A 285 8.21 -8.06 -18.15
CA ASN A 285 9.64 -7.78 -18.31
C ASN A 285 10.25 -7.38 -16.97
N ILE A 286 11.51 -7.77 -16.75
CA ILE A 286 12.31 -7.34 -15.60
C ILE A 286 13.58 -6.69 -16.13
N TYR A 287 13.88 -5.48 -15.68
CA TYR A 287 15.06 -4.77 -16.12
C TYR A 287 15.54 -3.76 -15.06
N PRO A 288 16.83 -3.44 -14.99
CA PRO A 288 17.35 -2.45 -14.05
C PRO A 288 16.90 -1.03 -14.40
N VAL A 289 16.85 -0.11 -13.43
CA VAL A 289 16.41 1.28 -13.67
C VAL A 289 17.24 1.98 -14.76
N ARG A 290 18.53 1.67 -14.88
CA ARG A 290 19.46 2.34 -15.80
C ARG A 290 19.49 1.74 -17.21
N GLN A 291 19.02 0.50 -17.40
CA GLN A 291 19.13 -0.23 -18.68
C GLN A 291 17.95 -1.17 -18.87
N ARG A 292 17.41 -1.30 -20.09
CA ARG A 292 16.19 -2.09 -20.34
C ARG A 292 16.42 -3.47 -20.95
N GLU A 293 17.63 -3.73 -21.41
CA GLU A 293 17.92 -4.87 -22.29
C GLU A 293 18.23 -6.17 -21.54
N PHE A 294 18.96 -6.07 -20.42
CA PHE A 294 19.33 -7.22 -19.60
C PHE A 294 19.48 -6.82 -18.14
N VAL A 295 19.38 -7.79 -17.23
CA VAL A 295 19.75 -7.61 -15.82
C VAL A 295 21.25 -7.91 -15.67
N PRO A 296 22.06 -6.97 -15.15
CA PRO A 296 23.48 -7.20 -14.97
C PRO A 296 23.73 -8.22 -13.85
N SER A 297 24.53 -9.24 -14.10
CA SER A 297 25.10 -10.09 -13.05
C SER A 297 26.43 -9.53 -12.54
N ASN A 298 26.85 -9.95 -11.35
CA ASN A 298 28.16 -9.61 -10.73
C ASN A 298 28.31 -8.15 -10.30
N THR A 299 27.19 -7.47 -10.03
CA THR A 299 27.25 -6.12 -9.46
C THR A 299 27.71 -6.21 -8.01
N VAL A 300 28.78 -5.48 -7.67
CA VAL A 300 29.26 -5.34 -6.27
C VAL A 300 28.19 -4.66 -5.39
N LEU A 301 27.33 -3.84 -5.99
CA LEU A 301 26.26 -3.13 -5.32
C LEU A 301 24.90 -3.73 -5.66
N PRO A 302 23.93 -3.69 -4.73
CA PRO A 302 22.55 -4.03 -5.02
C PRO A 302 21.97 -3.19 -6.18
N VAL A 303 21.12 -3.81 -6.98
CA VAL A 303 20.54 -3.22 -8.20
C VAL A 303 19.06 -2.92 -7.99
N ASP A 304 18.61 -1.77 -8.47
CA ASP A 304 17.19 -1.44 -8.51
C ASP A 304 16.54 -2.05 -9.76
N LEU A 305 15.55 -2.92 -9.56
CA LEU A 305 14.83 -3.61 -10.63
C LEU A 305 13.43 -3.04 -10.84
N ILE A 306 13.07 -2.85 -12.09
CA ILE A 306 11.71 -2.55 -12.53
C ILE A 306 11.07 -3.83 -13.04
N PHE A 307 9.91 -4.15 -12.47
CA PHE A 307 9.02 -5.21 -12.91
C PHE A 307 7.93 -4.53 -13.72
N SER A 308 7.90 -4.78 -15.03
CA SER A 308 6.93 -4.17 -15.94
C SER A 308 5.92 -5.20 -16.42
N LEU A 309 4.65 -4.93 -16.13
CA LEU A 309 3.50 -5.72 -16.58
C LEU A 309 2.71 -4.87 -17.56
N ARG A 310 2.80 -5.16 -18.85
CA ARG A 310 2.12 -4.39 -19.90
C ARG A 310 1.08 -5.26 -20.58
N GLN A 311 -0.09 -4.69 -20.86
CA GLN A 311 -1.09 -5.38 -21.67
C GLN A 311 -1.03 -4.84 -23.11
N PRO A 312 -0.56 -5.64 -24.08
CA PRO A 312 -0.40 -5.18 -25.46
C PRO A 312 -1.73 -4.89 -26.14
N ASP A 313 -2.78 -5.67 -25.83
CA ASP A 313 -4.13 -5.45 -26.39
C ASP A 313 -5.22 -5.46 -25.29
N PRO A 314 -5.78 -4.30 -24.92
CA PRO A 314 -6.85 -4.20 -23.92
C PRO A 314 -8.22 -4.69 -24.43
N LYS A 315 -8.41 -4.89 -25.74
CA LYS A 315 -9.75 -4.93 -26.34
C LYS A 315 -10.56 -6.20 -26.09
N TYR A 316 -9.96 -7.29 -25.62
CA TYR A 316 -10.59 -8.61 -25.65
C TYR A 316 -11.00 -9.19 -24.30
N PHE A 317 -10.79 -8.47 -23.19
CA PHE A 317 -10.90 -9.08 -21.86
C PHE A 317 -11.67 -8.21 -20.85
N ASN A 318 -12.96 -8.52 -20.65
CA ASN A 318 -13.82 -7.89 -19.63
C ASN A 318 -13.81 -8.68 -18.30
N THR A 319 -12.67 -9.27 -17.95
CA THR A 319 -12.56 -10.12 -16.76
C THR A 319 -11.80 -9.37 -15.68
N PRO A 320 -12.36 -9.23 -14.46
CA PRO A 320 -11.63 -8.60 -13.37
C PRO A 320 -10.46 -9.47 -12.93
N LEU A 321 -9.25 -8.89 -12.97
CA LEU A 321 -8.04 -9.40 -12.33
C LEU A 321 -8.20 -9.25 -10.82
N ILE A 322 -8.01 -10.34 -10.07
CA ILE A 322 -8.08 -10.35 -8.60
C ILE A 322 -6.69 -10.36 -7.98
N LYS A 323 -5.75 -11.07 -8.58
CA LYS A 323 -4.42 -11.25 -8.01
C LYS A 323 -3.47 -11.70 -9.10
N LEU A 324 -2.27 -11.15 -9.09
CA LEU A 324 -1.16 -11.59 -9.93
C LEU A 324 0.01 -11.90 -9.00
N VAL A 325 0.63 -13.07 -9.18
CA VAL A 325 1.72 -13.54 -8.32
C VAL A 325 2.97 -13.67 -9.16
N ILE A 326 4.02 -13.01 -8.74
CA ILE A 326 5.37 -13.11 -9.31
C ILE A 326 6.22 -13.85 -8.28
N ALA A 327 6.65 -15.07 -8.59
CA ALA A 327 7.54 -15.83 -7.72
C ALA A 327 8.93 -15.87 -8.34
N ILE A 328 9.90 -15.30 -7.63
CA ILE A 328 11.27 -15.13 -8.08
C ILE A 328 12.15 -16.12 -7.32
N PRO A 329 12.78 -17.09 -8.00
CA PRO A 329 13.62 -18.05 -7.33
C PRO A 329 14.86 -17.37 -6.74
N PHE A 330 15.18 -17.75 -5.52
CA PHE A 330 16.42 -17.41 -4.87
C PHE A 330 17.02 -18.67 -4.28
N GLU A 331 18.34 -18.81 -4.35
CA GLU A 331 18.98 -19.94 -3.69
C GLU A 331 20.32 -19.52 -3.14
N THR A 332 20.65 -20.06 -1.98
CA THR A 332 22.04 -20.20 -1.62
C THR A 332 22.60 -21.24 -2.56
N ILE A 333 23.48 -20.87 -3.49
CA ILE A 333 24.38 -21.82 -4.16
C ILE A 333 25.28 -22.39 -3.06
N GLN A 334 24.72 -23.22 -2.18
CA GLN A 334 25.52 -24.08 -1.37
C GLN A 334 26.14 -25.00 -2.40
N LYS A 335 27.42 -24.76 -2.67
CA LYS A 335 28.35 -25.75 -3.19
C LYS A 335 28.27 -26.95 -2.25
N LYS A 336 27.22 -27.77 -2.34
CA LYS A 336 27.27 -29.13 -1.85
C LYS A 336 28.44 -29.70 -2.64
N LYS A 337 29.58 -29.90 -1.98
CA LYS A 337 30.66 -30.71 -2.53
C LYS A 337 29.98 -31.94 -3.13
N PRO A 338 30.24 -32.28 -4.41
CA PRO A 338 29.66 -33.48 -4.98
C PRO A 338 30.06 -34.64 -4.07
N SER A 339 29.10 -35.08 -3.26
CA SER A 339 29.23 -36.30 -2.50
C SER A 339 29.27 -37.39 -3.55
N ALA A 340 30.35 -38.18 -3.60
CA ALA A 340 30.54 -39.27 -4.55
C ALA A 340 29.46 -40.38 -4.47
N LYS A 341 28.38 -40.17 -3.70
CA LYS A 341 27.23 -41.05 -3.54
C LYS A 341 25.86 -40.38 -3.76
N SER A 342 25.79 -39.13 -4.22
CA SER A 342 24.51 -38.50 -4.57
C SER A 342 24.37 -38.33 -6.08
N THR A 343 24.28 -39.47 -6.78
CA THR A 343 23.77 -39.56 -8.16
C THR A 343 22.29 -39.99 -8.12
N GLU A 344 21.51 -39.40 -7.22
CA GLU A 344 20.09 -39.72 -7.11
C GLU A 344 19.31 -38.49 -6.61
N TYR A 345 19.19 -37.51 -7.51
CA TYR A 345 17.89 -36.90 -7.79
C TYR A 345 17.50 -37.36 -9.20
N MET A 346 17.20 -38.66 -9.35
CA MET A 346 16.24 -39.12 -10.35
C MET A 346 14.87 -38.70 -9.78
N ILE A 347 14.10 -37.81 -10.41
CA ILE A 347 13.26 -38.11 -11.58
C ILE A 347 12.51 -39.44 -11.36
N PRO A 348 11.18 -39.44 -11.19
CA PRO A 348 10.43 -40.67 -10.97
C PRO A 348 10.60 -41.61 -12.17
N ASP A 349 10.85 -42.88 -11.87
CA ASP A 349 11.00 -43.96 -12.84
C ASP A 349 9.70 -44.18 -13.60
N GLU A 350 9.79 -43.88 -14.90
CA GLU A 350 8.84 -44.18 -15.94
C GLU A 350 8.88 -45.68 -16.27
N THR A 351 7.93 -46.45 -15.71
CA THR A 351 7.54 -47.72 -16.35
C THR A 351 6.60 -47.53 -17.54
N ASN A 352 6.38 -46.29 -18.02
CA ASN A 352 5.67 -46.04 -19.26
C ASN A 352 6.42 -45.04 -20.15
N LYS A 353 7.38 -45.62 -20.88
CA LYS A 353 8.00 -45.04 -22.07
C LYS A 353 6.94 -44.78 -23.15
N THR A 354 6.59 -43.52 -23.37
CA THR A 354 6.37 -43.01 -24.74
C THR A 354 7.20 -41.75 -24.93
N LYS A 355 8.40 -42.01 -25.42
CA LYS A 355 9.44 -41.12 -25.96
C LYS A 355 8.96 -39.77 -26.48
N THR A 356 9.36 -38.72 -25.78
CA THR A 356 9.96 -37.49 -26.35
C THR A 356 10.76 -36.85 -25.22
N ASP A 357 12.03 -37.26 -25.11
CA ASP A 357 13.01 -36.80 -24.13
C ASP A 357 13.56 -35.43 -24.52
N ASP A 358 13.01 -34.36 -23.94
CA ASP A 358 13.69 -33.06 -23.86
C ASP A 358 14.16 -32.84 -22.41
N PRO A 359 15.47 -32.87 -22.11
CA PRO A 359 15.98 -32.59 -20.78
C PRO A 359 15.67 -31.13 -20.42
N ARG A 360 14.81 -30.92 -19.42
CA ARG A 360 14.49 -29.56 -18.96
C ARG A 360 15.78 -28.89 -18.45
N PRO A 361 16.12 -27.68 -18.92
CA PRO A 361 17.34 -27.00 -18.51
C PRO A 361 17.33 -26.70 -17.00
N PRO A 362 18.50 -26.73 -16.33
CA PRO A 362 18.60 -26.45 -14.90
C PRO A 362 18.07 -25.05 -14.55
N PHE A 363 17.15 -24.98 -13.59
CA PHE A 363 16.59 -23.73 -13.10
C PHE A 363 17.69 -22.88 -12.46
N THR A 364 17.94 -21.71 -13.04
CA THR A 364 18.95 -20.77 -12.54
C THR A 364 18.26 -19.69 -11.69
N PRO A 365 18.59 -19.53 -10.39
CA PRO A 365 17.96 -18.53 -9.52
C PRO A 365 18.38 -17.13 -9.93
N LEU A 366 17.46 -16.14 -9.85
CA LEU A 366 17.74 -14.74 -10.20
C LEU A 366 18.37 -13.98 -9.02
N LEU A 367 17.85 -14.23 -7.81
CA LEU A 367 18.21 -13.48 -6.61
C LEU A 367 19.27 -14.20 -5.78
N GLY A 368 20.13 -13.41 -5.13
CA GLY A 368 21.15 -13.90 -4.21
C GLY A 368 20.59 -14.69 -3.00
N PRO A 369 21.47 -15.25 -2.16
CA PRO A 369 21.10 -16.16 -1.07
C PRO A 369 20.23 -15.54 0.02
N ASN A 370 20.29 -14.22 0.21
CA ASN A 370 19.56 -13.51 1.25
C ASN A 370 18.72 -12.36 0.67
N PRO A 371 17.69 -12.66 -0.13
CA PRO A 371 16.93 -11.62 -0.81
C PRO A 371 15.86 -11.06 0.13
N ASP A 372 16.25 -10.15 1.02
CA ASP A 372 15.30 -9.29 1.74
C ASP A 372 15.36 -7.84 1.22
N PRO A 373 15.09 -7.58 -0.08
CA PRO A 373 15.08 -6.22 -0.61
C PRO A 373 13.97 -5.40 0.07
N PRO A 374 14.05 -4.06 0.13
CA PRO A 374 12.96 -3.20 0.56
C PRO A 374 11.59 -3.50 -0.09
N MET A 375 10.52 -3.00 0.52
CA MET A 375 9.16 -3.20 -0.02
C MET A 375 9.03 -2.55 -1.40
N PRO A 376 8.50 -3.25 -2.42
CA PRO A 376 8.34 -2.66 -3.75
C PRO A 376 7.40 -1.46 -3.77
N THR A 377 7.68 -0.51 -4.65
CA THR A 377 6.87 0.70 -4.84
C THR A 377 6.25 0.70 -6.23
N MET A 378 4.93 0.85 -6.32
CA MET A 378 4.23 0.99 -7.60
C MET A 378 4.78 2.22 -8.36
N LEU A 379 5.08 2.04 -9.65
CA LEU A 379 5.49 3.13 -10.56
C LEU A 379 4.34 3.58 -11.45
N SER A 380 3.48 2.64 -11.86
CA SER A 380 2.30 2.92 -12.66
C SER A 380 1.08 2.17 -12.14
N ASN A 381 -0.11 2.70 -12.43
CA ASN A 381 -1.38 2.09 -12.05
C ASN A 381 -1.53 1.82 -10.55
N MET A 382 -1.68 2.90 -9.80
CA MET A 382 -1.90 2.93 -8.34
C MET A 382 -3.19 2.25 -7.86
N ARG A 383 -3.93 1.59 -8.75
CA ARG A 383 -5.08 0.74 -8.40
C ARG A 383 -4.63 -0.60 -7.81
N PHE A 384 -3.34 -0.92 -7.87
CA PHE A 384 -2.76 -2.12 -7.28
C PHE A 384 -1.90 -1.77 -6.06
N ASN A 385 -1.78 -2.75 -5.18
CA ASN A 385 -0.79 -2.83 -4.10
C ASN A 385 0.11 -4.03 -4.38
N ILE A 386 1.33 -3.98 -3.84
CA ILE A 386 2.26 -5.11 -3.89
C ILE A 386 2.50 -5.61 -2.48
N ILE A 387 2.33 -6.91 -2.30
CA ILE A 387 2.65 -7.60 -1.05
C ILE A 387 3.85 -8.51 -1.28
N LYS A 388 4.94 -8.21 -0.60
CA LYS A 388 6.15 -9.05 -0.59
C LYS A 388 6.10 -10.05 0.55
N HIS A 389 6.34 -11.32 0.27
CA HIS A 389 6.57 -12.34 1.27
C HIS A 389 7.46 -13.46 0.72
N PHE A 390 7.94 -14.35 1.58
CA PHE A 390 8.69 -15.54 1.17
C PHE A 390 7.73 -16.71 0.98
N GLY A 391 7.84 -17.40 -0.15
CA GLY A 391 6.97 -18.51 -0.48
C GLY A 391 7.12 -19.68 0.48
N THR A 392 6.03 -20.43 0.68
CA THR A 392 5.98 -21.57 1.59
C THR A 392 5.84 -22.88 0.84
N LYS A 393 6.19 -24.00 1.50
CA LYS A 393 6.02 -25.36 0.95
C LYS A 393 4.60 -25.64 0.46
N ASN A 394 3.59 -25.16 1.19
CA ASN A 394 2.18 -25.38 0.88
C ASN A 394 1.75 -24.66 -0.42
N GLU A 395 2.45 -23.61 -0.82
CA GLU A 395 2.17 -22.84 -2.03
C GLU A 395 2.94 -23.37 -3.25
N GLY A 396 3.89 -24.30 -3.05
CA GLY A 396 4.80 -24.77 -4.09
C GLY A 396 5.91 -23.78 -4.44
N PHE A 397 6.11 -22.74 -3.63
CA PHE A 397 7.08 -21.67 -3.83
C PHE A 397 8.16 -21.64 -2.74
N GLU A 398 8.54 -22.81 -2.23
CA GLU A 398 9.71 -22.90 -1.36
C GLU A 398 10.93 -22.30 -2.09
N ASN A 399 11.73 -21.49 -1.40
CA ASN A 399 12.88 -20.76 -1.96
C ASN A 399 12.52 -19.72 -3.05
N HIS A 400 11.34 -19.11 -2.96
CA HIS A 400 10.96 -17.99 -3.84
C HIS A 400 10.62 -16.73 -3.05
N LEU A 401 11.06 -15.59 -3.56
CA LEU A 401 10.53 -14.30 -3.16
C LEU A 401 9.22 -14.09 -3.93
N VAL A 402 8.11 -14.03 -3.22
CA VAL A 402 6.78 -13.94 -3.81
C VAL A 402 6.28 -12.50 -3.70
N LEU A 403 5.96 -11.91 -4.85
CA LEU A 403 5.37 -10.59 -4.99
C LEU A 403 3.92 -10.75 -5.47
N GLU A 404 2.96 -10.39 -4.63
CA GLU A 404 1.55 -10.39 -4.98
C GLU A 404 1.10 -9.00 -5.39
N VAL A 405 0.76 -8.83 -6.66
CA VAL A 405 0.14 -7.62 -7.20
C VAL A 405 -1.37 -7.77 -7.03
N ILE A 406 -1.94 -7.05 -6.06
CA ILE A 406 -3.34 -7.17 -5.66
C ILE A 406 -4.07 -5.84 -5.93
N PRO A 407 -5.21 -5.84 -6.63
CA PRO A 407 -6.05 -4.66 -6.77
C PRO A 407 -6.52 -4.14 -5.41
N ARG A 408 -6.55 -2.82 -5.25
CA ARG A 408 -7.12 -2.12 -4.09
C ARG A 408 -8.64 -2.29 -3.99
N SER A 409 -9.30 -2.61 -5.10
CA SER A 409 -10.74 -2.89 -5.16
C SER A 409 -11.02 -4.35 -4.85
N ALA A 410 -11.92 -4.60 -3.90
CA ALA A 410 -12.39 -5.96 -3.56
C ALA A 410 -13.05 -6.68 -4.75
N ALA A 411 -13.58 -5.94 -5.74
CA ALA A 411 -14.16 -6.51 -6.94
C ALA A 411 -13.12 -6.93 -7.99
N GLY A 412 -11.84 -6.60 -7.78
CA GLY A 412 -10.78 -6.66 -8.77
C GLY A 412 -10.71 -5.40 -9.64
N VAL A 413 -9.82 -5.44 -10.64
CA VAL A 413 -9.72 -4.42 -11.69
C VAL A 413 -9.90 -5.12 -13.03
N ASP A 414 -10.78 -4.60 -13.89
CA ASP A 414 -10.98 -5.16 -15.22
C ASP A 414 -9.66 -5.15 -16.00
N VAL A 415 -9.27 -6.31 -16.54
CA VAL A 415 -8.01 -6.50 -17.27
C VAL A 415 -7.92 -5.48 -18.41
N SER A 416 -9.00 -5.22 -19.15
CA SER A 416 -9.05 -4.18 -20.19
C SER A 416 -8.59 -2.77 -19.76
N LEU A 417 -8.62 -2.47 -18.45
CA LEU A 417 -8.18 -1.20 -17.87
C LEU A 417 -6.70 -1.21 -17.40
N VAL A 418 -6.03 -2.37 -17.43
CA VAL A 418 -4.66 -2.56 -16.95
C VAL A 418 -3.68 -2.45 -18.12
N ARG A 419 -3.50 -1.24 -18.65
CA ARG A 419 -2.51 -1.02 -19.74
C ARG A 419 -1.08 -1.28 -19.29
N ASP A 420 -0.76 -0.87 -18.08
CA ASP A 420 0.54 -1.02 -17.44
C ASP A 420 0.32 -1.16 -15.92
N ALA A 421 1.15 -1.96 -15.26
CA ALA A 421 1.20 -2.15 -13.81
C ALA A 421 2.65 -2.40 -13.39
N SER A 422 3.50 -1.41 -13.66
CA SER A 422 4.93 -1.47 -13.38
C SER A 422 5.25 -1.05 -11.95
N PHE A 423 6.30 -1.64 -11.37
CA PHE A 423 6.77 -1.30 -10.03
C PHE A 423 8.28 -1.47 -9.87
N LEU A 424 8.81 -0.79 -8.86
CA LEU A 424 10.24 -0.76 -8.51
C LEU A 424 10.48 -1.63 -7.28
N MET A 425 11.45 -2.52 -7.37
CA MET A 425 12.06 -3.19 -6.21
C MET A 425 13.49 -2.69 -6.09
N SER A 426 13.76 -1.90 -5.05
CA SER A 426 15.08 -1.32 -4.84
C SER A 426 16.02 -2.29 -4.15
N GLY A 427 17.33 -2.11 -4.34
CA GLY A 427 18.36 -2.78 -3.56
C GLY A 427 18.35 -4.30 -3.65
N VAL A 428 18.16 -4.83 -4.86
CA VAL A 428 18.09 -6.27 -5.12
C VAL A 428 19.48 -6.84 -5.34
N GLU A 429 19.83 -7.88 -4.60
CA GLU A 429 21.06 -8.64 -4.81
C GLU A 429 20.83 -9.70 -5.90
N ILE A 430 21.58 -9.59 -7.01
CA ILE A 430 21.50 -10.52 -8.16
C ILE A 430 22.59 -11.59 -8.02
N VAL A 431 22.26 -12.84 -8.37
CA VAL A 431 23.25 -13.92 -8.39
C VAL A 431 24.37 -13.61 -9.37
N SER A 432 25.60 -13.90 -8.95
CA SER A 432 26.76 -13.89 -9.84
C SER A 432 26.80 -15.15 -10.68
N TYR A 433 26.92 -14.99 -12.00
CA TYR A 433 27.02 -16.12 -12.94
C TYR A 433 28.42 -16.29 -13.53
N GLU A 434 29.47 -15.84 -12.83
CA GLU A 434 30.84 -16.02 -13.28
C GLU A 434 31.27 -17.49 -13.19
N GLY A 435 31.65 -18.07 -14.32
CA GLY A 435 32.26 -19.40 -14.36
C GLY A 435 32.62 -19.83 -15.80
N PRO A 436 33.78 -20.49 -16.00
CA PRO A 436 34.12 -21.03 -17.31
C PRO A 436 33.10 -22.10 -17.73
N GLY A 437 32.41 -21.87 -18.85
CA GLY A 437 31.49 -22.84 -19.47
C GLY A 437 29.99 -22.65 -19.20
N VAL A 438 29.58 -21.57 -18.53
CA VAL A 438 28.15 -21.25 -18.36
C VAL A 438 27.63 -20.58 -19.62
N LEU A 439 26.90 -21.32 -20.46
CA LEU A 439 26.06 -20.77 -21.54
C LEU A 439 25.12 -19.72 -20.93
N GLU A 440 24.88 -18.59 -21.62
CA GLU A 440 24.10 -17.43 -21.13
C GLU A 440 22.96 -17.85 -20.17
N PRO A 441 23.10 -17.58 -18.85
CA PRO A 441 22.11 -18.03 -17.88
C PRO A 441 20.78 -17.33 -18.16
N LYS A 442 19.72 -18.13 -18.26
CA LYS A 442 18.34 -17.64 -18.44
C LYS A 442 17.58 -17.91 -17.16
N PRO A 443 17.73 -17.08 -16.10
CA PRO A 443 16.93 -17.25 -14.91
C PRO A 443 15.45 -17.11 -15.25
N TYR A 444 14.65 -17.92 -14.56
CA TYR A 444 13.21 -18.01 -14.78
C TYR A 444 12.48 -17.28 -13.66
N VAL A 445 11.41 -16.58 -14.00
CA VAL A 445 10.49 -16.01 -13.02
C VAL A 445 9.09 -16.54 -13.29
N HIS A 446 8.43 -17.04 -12.26
CA HIS A 446 7.08 -17.57 -12.36
C HIS A 446 6.07 -16.44 -12.27
N LEU A 447 5.14 -16.40 -13.22
CA LEU A 447 4.03 -15.45 -13.25
C LEU A 447 2.70 -16.22 -13.22
N LEU A 448 1.91 -16.04 -12.16
CA LEU A 448 0.57 -16.62 -12.02
C LEU A 448 -0.50 -15.53 -12.04
N GLN A 449 -1.64 -15.83 -12.63
CA GLN A 449 -2.76 -14.89 -12.75
C GLN A 449 -4.05 -15.51 -12.24
N TYR A 450 -4.79 -14.76 -11.42
CA TYR A 450 -6.03 -15.18 -10.81
C TYR A 450 -7.18 -14.24 -11.21
N HIS A 451 -8.25 -14.81 -11.74
CA HIS A 451 -9.42 -14.10 -12.25
C HIS A 451 -10.69 -14.53 -11.52
N ARG A 452 -11.67 -13.62 -11.38
CA ARG A 452 -12.89 -13.86 -10.58
C ARG A 452 -13.77 -15.02 -11.03
N PHE A 453 -13.69 -15.41 -12.30
CA PHE A 453 -14.57 -16.42 -12.89
C PHE A 453 -13.87 -17.74 -13.22
N TYR A 454 -12.57 -17.85 -12.95
CA TYR A 454 -11.78 -19.06 -13.20
C TYR A 454 -11.00 -19.41 -11.94
N GLU A 455 -11.33 -20.54 -11.32
CA GLU A 455 -10.84 -20.90 -9.98
C GLU A 455 -9.35 -21.24 -9.90
N LYS A 456 -8.66 -21.33 -11.03
CA LYS A 456 -7.19 -21.33 -11.20
C LYS A 456 -6.95 -21.58 -12.69
N ALA A 457 -6.30 -20.66 -13.40
CA ALA A 457 -5.64 -21.04 -14.64
C ALA A 457 -4.35 -21.79 -14.25
N PRO A 458 -4.05 -22.97 -14.82
CA PRO A 458 -2.86 -23.75 -14.44
C PRO A 458 -1.56 -22.96 -14.68
N LEU A 459 -0.52 -23.33 -13.91
CA LEU A 459 0.86 -22.85 -14.06
C LEU A 459 1.25 -22.87 -15.55
N LYS A 460 1.46 -21.69 -16.15
CA LYS A 460 2.26 -21.61 -17.37
C LYS A 460 3.72 -21.40 -16.94
N GLU A 461 4.62 -22.20 -17.50
CA GLU A 461 6.06 -22.10 -17.25
C GLU A 461 6.55 -20.66 -17.53
N GLY A 462 7.44 -20.19 -16.65
CA GLY A 462 7.73 -18.79 -16.40
C GLY A 462 8.30 -18.01 -17.59
N THR A 463 8.27 -16.69 -17.47
CA THR A 463 8.97 -15.80 -18.41
C THR A 463 10.47 -15.93 -18.17
N GLN A 464 11.22 -16.23 -19.23
CA GLN A 464 12.69 -16.20 -19.20
C GLN A 464 13.16 -14.75 -19.07
N VAL A 465 14.02 -14.48 -18.11
CA VAL A 465 14.69 -13.20 -17.95
C VAL A 465 16.07 -13.31 -18.60
N VAL A 466 16.39 -12.37 -19.50
CA VAL A 466 17.72 -12.33 -20.11
C VAL A 466 18.68 -11.68 -19.12
N VAL A 467 19.70 -12.43 -18.70
CA VAL A 467 20.73 -11.96 -17.78
C VAL A 467 22.09 -12.08 -18.43
N LYS A 468 22.91 -11.04 -18.29
CA LYS A 468 24.25 -10.98 -18.86
C LYS A 468 25.25 -10.49 -17.82
N PRO A 469 26.50 -11.01 -17.83
CA PRO A 469 27.60 -10.39 -17.11
C PRO A 469 27.82 -8.97 -17.63
N LEU A 470 28.16 -8.06 -16.70
CA LEU A 470 28.57 -6.69 -17.00
C LEU A 470 29.90 -6.64 -17.74
#